data_AF-A0A4Q3BNK5-F1
#
_entry.id   AF-A0A4Q3BNK5-F1
#
_cell.length_a   1.000
_cell.length_b   1.000
_cell.length_c   1.000
_cell.angle_alpha   90.00
_cell.angle_beta   90.00
_cell.angle_gamma   90.00
#
_symmetry.space_group_name_H-M   'P 1'
#
loop_
_entity.id
_entity.type
_entity.pdbx_description
1 polymer ?
#
loop_
_entity_poly.entity_id
_entity_poly.type
_entity_poly.pdbx_seq_one_letter_code
_entity_poly.pdbx_strand_id
1 'polypeptide(L)'
;MNVQSLNNPDYSNLGNEQLPRFGSNHSEHTVVFVVDSITFSHPDYPILCITLDEEYGKSFRVIPAEVSIVAANLFLANMDFFEFYDSTDPDGIFRGFK
;
A
#
# COMPACT_ATOMS: atom_id res chain seq x y z
N MET A 1 -7.14 9.66 10.72
CA MET A 1 -7.01 9.02 9.40
C MET A 1 -8.23 9.37 8.55
N ASN A 2 -8.05 10.16 7.49
CA ASN A 2 -9.09 10.36 6.49
C ASN A 2 -8.86 9.30 5.39
N VAL A 3 -9.75 8.32 5.28
CA VAL A 3 -9.69 7.31 4.21
C VAL A 3 -10.63 7.75 3.11
N GLN A 4 -10.09 8.18 1.98
CA GLN A 4 -10.88 8.46 0.80
C GLN A 4 -10.83 7.25 -0.13
N SER A 5 -11.98 6.61 -0.34
CA SER A 5 -12.12 5.61 -1.39
C SER A 5 -12.09 6.30 -2.76
N LEU A 6 -11.06 6.02 -3.56
CA LEU A 6 -10.92 6.54 -4.92
C LEU A 6 -11.24 5.43 -5.92
N ASN A 7 -12.41 5.49 -6.57
CA ASN A 7 -12.73 4.65 -7.71
C ASN A 7 -12.93 5.56 -8.93
N ASN A 8 -11.87 5.72 -9.72
CA ASN A 8 -11.89 6.56 -10.92
C ASN A 8 -11.40 5.73 -12.13
N PRO A 9 -12.22 5.59 -13.18
CA PRO A 9 -11.90 4.82 -14.39
C PRO A 9 -10.60 5.24 -15.08
N ASP A 10 -10.19 6.50 -14.94
CA ASP A 10 -8.93 7.04 -15.49
C ASP A 10 -7.69 6.33 -14.93
N TYR A 11 -7.86 5.54 -13.86
CA TYR A 11 -6.81 4.79 -13.18
C TYR A 11 -6.77 3.30 -13.55
N SER A 12 -7.61 2.90 -14.51
CA SER A 12 -7.60 1.53 -15.03
C SER A 12 -6.32 1.27 -15.83
N ASN A 13 -5.70 0.10 -15.64
CA ASN A 13 -4.48 -0.36 -16.35
C ASN A 13 -3.22 0.49 -16.17
N LEU A 14 -3.13 1.27 -15.09
CA LEU A 14 -1.91 2.02 -14.80
C LEU A 14 -0.80 1.10 -14.30
N GLY A 15 0.42 1.34 -14.79
CA GLY A 15 1.63 0.72 -14.26
C GLY A 15 2.17 1.45 -13.03
N ASN A 16 3.05 0.81 -12.28
CA ASN A 16 3.66 1.36 -11.05
C ASN A 16 4.29 2.75 -11.25
N GLU A 17 4.85 3.01 -12.43
CA GLU A 17 5.50 4.28 -12.77
C GLU A 17 4.53 5.47 -12.94
N GLN A 18 3.22 5.22 -13.08
CA GLN A 18 2.21 6.26 -13.24
C GLN A 18 1.55 6.66 -11.92
N LEU A 19 1.81 5.91 -10.85
CA LEU A 19 1.33 6.18 -9.50
C LEU A 19 1.77 7.54 -8.90
N PRO A 20 2.95 8.11 -9.23
CA PRO A 20 3.34 9.44 -8.73
C PRO A 20 2.41 10.58 -9.19
N ARG A 21 1.62 10.37 -10.25
CA ARG A 21 0.62 11.35 -10.71
C ARG A 21 -0.57 11.50 -9.74
N PHE A 22 -0.71 10.59 -8.78
CA PHE A 22 -1.73 10.66 -7.72
C PHE A 22 -1.32 11.58 -6.56
N GLY A 23 -0.05 11.48 -6.13
CA GLY A 23 0.45 12.24 -4.97
C GLY A 23 0.67 13.72 -5.25
N SER A 24 0.80 14.13 -6.51
CA SER A 24 1.22 15.49 -6.89
C SER A 24 0.20 16.59 -6.53
N ASN A 25 -1.07 16.23 -6.32
CA ASN A 25 -2.12 17.14 -5.82
C ASN A 25 -2.49 16.89 -4.35
N HIS A 26 -1.88 15.89 -3.71
CA HIS A 26 -2.19 15.48 -2.34
C HIS A 26 -0.90 15.30 -1.55
N SER A 27 -0.24 16.42 -1.22
CA SER A 27 1.02 16.49 -0.46
C SER A 27 0.94 15.92 0.97
N GLU A 28 -0.21 15.38 1.38
CA GLU A 28 -0.48 14.82 2.71
C GLU A 28 -0.50 13.28 2.72
N HIS A 29 -0.39 12.61 1.56
CA HIS A 29 -0.46 11.15 1.48
C HIS A 29 0.94 10.53 1.28
N THR A 30 1.40 9.79 2.28
CA THR A 30 2.67 9.05 2.24
C THR A 30 2.54 7.64 1.67
N VAL A 31 1.35 7.04 1.71
CA VAL A 31 1.11 5.68 1.18
C VAL A 31 -0.26 5.53 0.51
N VAL A 32 -0.35 4.58 -0.43
CA VAL A 32 -1.60 4.18 -1.10
C VAL A 32 -1.80 2.67 -0.98
N PHE A 33 -3.03 2.27 -0.69
CA PHE A 33 -3.48 0.89 -0.75
C PHE A 33 -4.27 0.65 -2.03
N VAL A 34 -3.83 -0.28 -2.86
CA VAL A 34 -4.40 -0.61 -4.17
C VAL A 34 -4.98 -2.02 -4.12
N VAL A 35 -6.23 -2.13 -4.54
CA VAL A 35 -6.92 -3.40 -4.77
C VAL A 35 -6.83 -3.70 -6.26
N ASP A 36 -6.00 -4.67 -6.62
CA ASP A 36 -5.73 -5.05 -8.01
C ASP A 36 -6.24 -6.47 -8.33
N SER A 37 -5.97 -6.97 -9.53
CA SER A 37 -6.39 -8.32 -9.92
C SER A 37 -5.82 -9.41 -9.02
N ILE A 38 -4.60 -9.21 -8.49
CA ILE A 38 -3.96 -10.18 -7.59
C ILE A 38 -4.69 -10.24 -6.25
N THR A 39 -5.19 -9.10 -5.75
CA THR A 39 -6.04 -9.08 -4.55
C THR A 39 -7.26 -9.99 -4.70
N PHE A 40 -7.81 -10.15 -5.90
CA PHE A 40 -8.98 -11.01 -6.11
C PHE A 40 -8.64 -12.47 -6.48
N SER A 41 -7.46 -12.73 -7.02
CA SER A 41 -7.07 -14.06 -7.50
C SER A 41 -6.23 -14.87 -6.52
N HIS A 42 -5.57 -14.22 -5.55
CA HIS A 42 -4.74 -14.88 -4.55
C HIS A 42 -5.59 -15.27 -3.32
N PRO A 43 -5.40 -16.47 -2.73
CA PRO A 43 -6.23 -16.98 -1.62
C PRO A 43 -6.23 -16.09 -0.38
N ASP A 44 -5.14 -15.36 -0.14
CA ASP A 44 -5.00 -14.46 1.03
C ASP A 44 -5.54 -13.04 0.79
N TYR A 45 -6.09 -12.75 -0.39
CA TYR A 45 -6.58 -11.43 -0.81
C TYR A 45 -5.63 -10.25 -0.53
N PRO A 46 -4.33 -10.35 -0.90
CA PRO A 46 -3.32 -9.41 -0.46
C PRO A 46 -3.45 -8.08 -1.22
N ILE A 47 -3.55 -6.98 -0.47
CA ILE A 47 -3.71 -5.61 -0.96
C ILE A 47 -2.33 -4.99 -1.17
N LEU A 48 -2.12 -4.33 -2.30
CA LEU A 48 -0.83 -3.72 -2.62
C LEU A 48 -0.67 -2.39 -1.87
N CYS A 49 0.36 -2.28 -1.04
CA CYS A 49 0.73 -1.06 -0.33
C CYS A 49 1.94 -0.42 -1.02
N ILE A 50 1.86 0.86 -1.35
CA ILE A 50 2.86 1.57 -2.15
C ILE A 50 3.22 2.87 -1.46
N THR A 51 4.52 3.14 -1.33
CA THR A 51 4.99 4.43 -0.82
C THR A 51 4.99 5.53 -1.89
N LEU A 52 4.62 6.75 -1.46
CA LEU A 52 4.63 7.99 -2.23
C LEU A 52 5.64 9.01 -1.66
N ASP A 53 6.54 8.61 -0.77
CA ASP A 53 7.62 9.46 -0.24
C ASP A 53 8.90 9.39 -1.09
N GLU A 54 10.02 9.91 -0.61
CA GLU A 54 11.31 9.97 -1.33
C GLU A 54 11.78 8.63 -1.91
N GLU A 55 11.21 7.51 -1.42
CA GLU A 55 11.52 6.15 -1.84
C GLU A 55 10.42 5.56 -2.73
N TYR A 56 9.81 6.44 -3.53
CA TYR A 56 8.83 6.17 -4.56
C TYR A 56 9.01 4.81 -5.24
N GLY A 57 7.92 4.03 -5.25
CA GLY A 57 7.85 2.77 -6.00
C GLY A 57 8.29 1.54 -5.21
N LYS A 58 8.71 1.68 -3.95
CA LYS A 58 8.73 0.55 -3.03
C LYS A 58 7.30 0.14 -2.69
N SER A 59 7.07 -1.17 -2.73
CA SER A 59 5.75 -1.73 -2.47
C SER A 59 5.86 -3.11 -1.87
N PHE A 60 4.97 -3.42 -0.95
CA PHE A 60 4.73 -4.77 -0.48
C PHE A 60 3.23 -5.06 -0.53
N ARG A 61 2.83 -6.32 -0.35
CA ARG A 61 1.43 -6.64 -0.18
C ARG A 61 1.10 -6.91 1.29
N VAL A 62 -0.12 -6.62 1.71
CA VAL A 62 -0.59 -6.84 3.08
C VAL A 62 -1.92 -7.57 3.05
N ILE A 63 -2.10 -8.56 3.92
CA ILE A 63 -3.40 -9.25 4.04
C ILE A 63 -4.45 -8.31 4.64
N PRO A 64 -5.74 -8.49 4.31
CA PRO A 64 -6.79 -7.57 4.76
C PRO A 64 -6.85 -7.40 6.29
N ALA A 65 -6.55 -8.46 7.05
CA ALA A 65 -6.54 -8.42 8.52
C ALA A 65 -5.51 -7.42 9.09
N GLU A 66 -4.39 -7.19 8.40
CA GLU A 66 -3.27 -6.38 8.87
C GLU A 66 -3.29 -4.94 8.34
N VAL A 67 -4.12 -4.63 7.33
CA VAL A 67 -4.18 -3.29 6.71
C VAL A 67 -4.43 -2.19 7.75
N SER A 68 -5.33 -2.44 8.71
CA SER A 68 -5.67 -1.46 9.75
C SER A 68 -4.47 -1.13 10.66
N ILE A 69 -3.64 -2.12 10.99
CA ILE A 69 -2.44 -1.98 11.82
C ILE A 69 -1.36 -1.23 11.05
N VAL A 70 -1.10 -1.61 9.80
CA VAL A 70 -0.12 -0.94 8.94
C VAL A 70 -0.51 0.53 8.75
N ALA A 71 -1.75 0.81 8.33
CA ALA A 71 -2.21 2.17 8.08
C ALA A 71 -2.15 3.05 9.34
N ALA A 72 -2.52 2.52 10.51
CA ALA A 72 -2.48 3.27 11.76
C ALA A 72 -1.04 3.60 12.19
N ASN A 73 -0.10 2.66 12.11
CA ASN A 73 1.29 2.90 12.52
C ASN A 73 1.99 3.90 11.60
N LEU A 74 1.78 3.78 10.28
CA LEU A 74 2.34 4.74 9.31
C LEU A 74 1.73 6.13 9.48
N PHE A 75 0.41 6.23 9.70
CA PHE A 75 -0.25 7.51 9.91
C PHE A 75 0.21 8.22 11.19
N LEU A 76 0.51 7.46 12.25
CA LEU A 76 0.98 8.00 13.53
C LEU A 76 2.51 8.15 13.60
N ALA A 77 3.24 7.70 12.57
CA ALA A 77 4.69 7.58 12.57
C ALA A 77 5.24 6.79 13.77
N ASN A 78 4.52 5.74 14.19
CA ASN A 78 4.99 4.81 15.22
C ASN A 78 6.01 3.81 14.66
N MET A 79 5.90 3.50 13.37
CA MET A 79 6.78 2.61 12.62
C MET A 79 6.92 3.12 11.19
N ASP A 80 8.07 2.82 10.59
CA ASP A 80 8.40 3.20 9.23
C ASP A 80 7.91 2.17 8.20
N PHE A 81 7.76 2.61 6.94
CA PHE A 81 7.33 1.74 5.85
C PHE A 81 8.22 0.50 5.68
N PHE A 82 9.54 0.64 5.82
CA PHE A 82 10.47 -0.47 5.66
C PHE A 82 10.36 -1.54 6.72
N GLU A 83 9.96 -1.18 7.94
CA GLU A 83 9.80 -2.18 8.99
C GLU A 83 8.73 -3.22 8.59
N PHE A 84 7.68 -2.79 7.89
CA PHE A 84 6.69 -3.69 7.31
C PHE A 84 7.21 -4.39 6.04
N TYR A 85 7.86 -3.65 5.14
CA TYR A 85 8.40 -4.18 3.88
C TYR A 85 9.42 -5.30 4.13
N ASP A 86 10.35 -5.12 5.06
CA ASP A 86 11.39 -6.09 5.42
C ASP A 86 10.84 -7.26 6.24
N SER A 87 9.66 -7.09 6.85
CA SER A 87 8.94 -8.15 7.58
C SER A 87 8.00 -8.97 6.68
N THR A 88 8.04 -8.74 5.37
CA THR A 88 7.30 -9.57 4.41
C THR A 88 7.86 -10.98 4.37
N ASP A 89 7.01 -11.94 4.03
CA ASP A 89 7.46 -13.30 3.79
C ASP A 89 8.06 -13.47 2.37
N PRO A 90 8.50 -14.68 1.97
CA PRO A 90 9.09 -14.90 0.65
C PRO A 90 8.19 -14.53 -0.55
N ASP A 91 6.87 -14.46 -0.36
CA ASP A 91 5.92 -14.03 -1.40
C ASP A 91 5.80 -12.50 -1.49
N GLY A 92 6.51 -11.75 -0.64
CA GLY A 92 6.43 -10.30 -0.54
C GLY A 92 5.15 -9.83 0.15
N ILE A 93 4.51 -10.69 0.96
CA ILE A 93 3.24 -10.41 1.64
C ILE A 93 3.48 -10.30 3.15
N PHE A 94 3.17 -9.15 3.72
CA PHE A 94 3.10 -8.92 5.16
C PHE A 94 1.84 -9.59 5.73
N ARG A 95 2.05 -10.55 6.64
CA ARG A 95 1.00 -11.32 7.34
C ARG A 95 1.06 -11.14 8.87
N GLY A 96 1.70 -10.07 9.32
CA GLY A 96 2.00 -9.82 10.73
C GLY A 96 3.46 -10.13 11.08
N PHE A 97 3.93 -9.56 12.18
CA PHE A 97 5.26 -9.81 12.72
C PHE A 97 5.36 -11.22 13.32
N LYS A 98 6.56 -11.82 13.26
CA LYS A 98 6.86 -13.14 13.83
C LYS A 98 7.64 -13.04 15.13
#